data_AF-A0A356ZV53-F1
#
_entry.id   AF-A0A356ZV53-F1
#
_cell.length_a   1.000
_cell.length_b   1.000
_cell.length_c   1.000
_cell.angle_alpha   90.00
_cell.angle_beta   90.00
_cell.angle_gamma   90.00
#
_symmetry.space_group_name_H-M   'P 1'
#
loop_
_entity.id
_entity.type
_entity.pdbx_description
1 polymer ?
#
loop_
_entity_poly.entity_id
_entity_poly.type
_entity_poly.pdbx_seq_one_letter_code
_entity_poly.pdbx_strand_id
1 'polypeptide(L)' 'RQQKGKELVDRVRRFGADAVIVSVAKFCEPGLFDYALYRKALMEAGIPHLFVEFEEKMWLFDKIQTEIETFVESLLLD' A
#
# COMPACT_ATOMS: atom_id res chain seq x y z
N ARG A 1 -19.10 -1.03 -0.56
CA ARG A 1 -17.84 -1.62 -0.07
C ARG A 1 -16.88 -2.00 -1.22
N GLN A 2 -17.29 -2.71 -2.28
CA GLN A 2 -16.42 -2.99 -3.45
C GLN A 2 -15.88 -1.75 -4.18
N GLN A 3 -16.57 -0.62 -4.03
CA GLN A 3 -16.25 0.64 -4.70
C GLN A 3 -14.85 1.19 -4.37
N LYS A 4 -14.39 1.05 -3.12
CA LYS A 4 -13.10 1.64 -2.66
C LYS A 4 -11.88 1.09 -3.41
N GLY A 5 -11.83 -0.23 -3.62
CA GLY A 5 -10.73 -0.87 -4.35
C GLY A 5 -10.70 -0.43 -5.82
N LYS A 6 -11.86 -0.37 -6.47
CA LYS A 6 -11.99 0.11 -7.84
C LYS A 6 -11.55 1.57 -7.98
N GLU A 7 -12.01 2.45 -7.09
CA GLU A 7 -11.63 3.86 -7.08
C GLU A 7 -10.12 4.06 -6.92
N LEU A 8 -9.47 3.23 -6.10
CA LEU A 8 -8.02 3.26 -5.96
C LEU A 8 -7.31 2.89 -7.26
N VAL A 9 -7.72 1.79 -7.90
CA VAL A 9 -7.16 1.34 -9.20
C VAL A 9 -7.35 2.41 -10.28
N ASP A 10 -8.55 3.00 -10.35
CA ASP A 10 -8.86 4.06 -11.31
C ASP A 10 -7.97 5.29 -11.07
N ARG A 11 -7.71 5.65 -9.80
CA ARG A 11 -6.77 6.72 -9.44
C ARG A 11 -5.34 6.40 -9.87
N VAL A 12 -4.84 5.20 -9.58
CA VAL A 12 -3.49 4.76 -9.96
C VAL A 12 -3.29 4.92 -11.48
N ARG A 13 -4.24 4.40 -12.26
CA ARG A 13 -4.22 4.50 -13.73
C ARG A 13 -4.31 5.94 -14.22
N ARG A 14 -5.19 6.75 -13.62
CA ARG A 14 -5.37 8.16 -13.98
C ARG A 14 -4.10 8.99 -13.76
N PHE A 15 -3.36 8.71 -12.70
CA PHE A 15 -2.16 9.46 -12.34
C PHE A 15 -0.87 8.80 -12.85
N GLY A 16 -0.95 7.62 -13.47
CA GLY A 16 0.21 6.89 -13.98
C GLY A 16 1.19 6.48 -12.87
N ALA A 17 0.67 6.10 -11.70
CA ALA A 17 1.53 5.67 -10.60
C ALA A 17 2.03 4.23 -10.83
N ASP A 18 3.32 4.01 -10.62
CA ASP A 18 3.97 2.70 -10.81
C ASP A 18 3.62 1.70 -9.69
N ALA A 19 3.35 2.21 -8.48
CA ALA A 19 3.06 1.39 -7.30
C ALA A 19 2.22 2.13 -6.26
N VAL A 20 1.72 1.39 -5.26
CA VAL A 20 0.94 1.93 -4.13
C VAL A 20 1.57 1.55 -2.80
N ILE A 21 1.81 2.52 -1.92
CA ILE A 21 2.12 2.26 -0.51
C ILE A 21 0.87 2.55 0.32
N VAL A 22 0.37 1.53 1.03
CA VAL A 22 -0.73 1.64 1.98
C VAL A 22 -0.16 1.69 3.38
N SER A 23 -0.24 2.86 4.01
CA SER A 23 0.20 3.06 5.40
C SER A 23 -1.00 3.11 6.33
N VAL A 24 -1.03 2.22 7.33
CA VAL A 24 -2.14 2.13 8.29
C VAL A 24 -1.59 2.27 9.71
N ALA A 25 -2.27 3.09 10.52
CA ALA A 25 -1.95 3.17 11.94
C ALA A 25 -2.18 1.81 12.60
N LYS A 26 -1.22 1.34 13.38
CA LYS A 26 -1.28 0.07 14.09
C LYS A 26 -2.57 0.00 14.92
N PHE A 27 -3.24 -1.16 14.88
CA PHE A 27 -4.54 -1.41 15.52
C PHE A 27 -5.74 -0.62 14.94
N CYS A 28 -5.58 0.08 13.81
CA CYS A 28 -6.70 0.72 13.13
C CYS A 28 -7.52 -0.32 12.34
N GLU A 29 -8.52 -0.93 13.00
CA GLU A 29 -9.44 -1.89 12.36
C GLU A 29 -10.10 -1.34 11.07
N PRO A 30 -10.56 -0.07 11.02
CA PRO A 30 -11.09 0.50 9.77
C PRO A 30 -10.04 0.54 8.64
N GLY A 31 -8.79 0.86 8.97
CA GLY A 31 -7.68 0.88 8.01
C GLY A 31 -7.33 -0.51 7.48
N LEU A 32 -7.33 -1.52 8.36
CA LEU A 32 -7.12 -2.91 7.96
C LEU A 32 -8.27 -3.43 7.08
N PHE A 33 -9.50 -3.06 7.39
CA PHE A 33 -10.65 -3.42 6.56
C PHE A 33 -10.57 -2.80 5.17
N ASP A 34 -10.16 -1.53 5.08
CA ASP A 34 -9.92 -0.85 3.81
C ASP A 34 -8.76 -1.50 3.03
N TYR A 35 -7.66 -1.85 3.70
CA TYR A 35 -6.54 -2.54 3.08
C TYR A 35 -6.92 -3.90 2.50
N ALA A 36 -7.79 -4.68 3.17
CA ALA A 36 -8.27 -5.94 2.61
C ALA A 36 -8.97 -5.75 1.25
N LEU A 37 -9.71 -4.64 1.08
CA LEU A 37 -10.35 -4.27 -0.19
C LEU A 37 -9.34 -3.77 -1.23
N TYR A 38 -8.38 -2.93 -0.81
CA TYR A 38 -7.33 -2.41 -1.68
C TYR A 38 -6.41 -3.51 -2.20
N ARG A 39 -5.90 -4.36 -1.30
CA ARG A 39 -5.03 -5.48 -1.63
C ARG A 39 -5.63 -6.36 -2.72
N LYS A 40 -6.90 -6.76 -2.55
CA LYS A 40 -7.60 -7.56 -3.57
C LYS A 40 -7.64 -6.86 -4.93
N ALA A 41 -8.05 -5.59 -4.95
CA ALA A 41 -8.19 -4.84 -6.21
C ALA A 41 -6.84 -4.57 -6.89
N LEU A 42 -5.79 -4.25 -6.12
CA LEU A 42 -4.44 -4.02 -6.64
C LEU A 42 -3.83 -5.30 -7.20
N MET A 43 -3.99 -6.43 -6.50
CA MET A 43 -3.56 -7.75 -6.99
C MET A 43 -4.28 -8.14 -8.28
N GLU A 44 -5.60 -7.99 -8.35
CA GLU A 44 -6.39 -8.28 -9.55
C GLU A 44 -6.02 -7.37 -10.74
N ALA A 45 -5.58 -6.14 -10.47
CA ALA A 45 -5.17 -5.18 -11.48
C ALA A 45 -3.68 -5.29 -11.89
N GLY A 46 -2.90 -6.18 -11.25
CA GLY A 46 -1.47 -6.31 -11.48
C GLY A 46 -0.66 -5.09 -11.04
N ILE A 47 -1.15 -4.33 -10.06
CA ILE A 47 -0.48 -3.11 -9.56
C ILE A 47 0.38 -3.49 -8.33
N PRO A 48 1.70 -3.27 -8.37
CA PRO A 48 2.58 -3.48 -7.24
C PRO A 48 2.16 -2.63 -6.03
N HIS A 49 2.22 -3.22 -4.85
CA HIS A 49 1.89 -2.48 -3.63
C HIS A 49 2.64 -3.00 -2.40
N LEU A 50 2.85 -2.09 -1.46
CA LEU A 50 3.44 -2.37 -0.15
C LEU A 50 2.46 -1.91 0.94
N PHE A 51 2.34 -2.72 1.99
CA PHE A 51 1.59 -2.36 3.19
C PHE A 51 2.55 -2.16 4.34
N VAL A 52 2.42 -1.02 5.02
CA VAL A 52 3.23 -0.69 6.20
C VAL A 52 2.31 -0.27 7.34
N GLU A 53 2.67 -0.71 8.56
CA GLU A 53 2.02 -0.24 9.77
C GLU A 53 2.92 0.75 10.49
N PHE A 54 2.33 1.81 11.04
CA PHE A 54 3.06 2.79 11.84
C PHE A 54 2.38 3.05 13.19
N GLU A 55 3.17 3.53 14.15
CA GLU A 55 2.67 4.04 15.44
C GLU A 55 2.88 5.57 15.47
N GLU A 56 1.88 6.35 15.89
CA GLU A 56 1.95 7.83 15.84
C GLU A 56 3.14 8.42 16.61
N LYS A 57 3.63 7.72 17.63
CA LYS A 57 4.78 8.14 18.46
C LYS A 57 6.04 7.32 18.18
N MET A 58 6.12 6.64 17.04
CA MET A 58 7.35 5.93 16.69
C MET A 58 8.45 6.93 16.34
N TRP A 59 9.64 6.64 16.84
CA TRP A 59 10.86 7.41 16.60
C TRP A 59 11.91 6.59 15.85
N LEU A 60 11.67 5.28 15.70
CA LEU A 60 12.53 4.34 14.98
C LEU A 60 11.80 3.87 13.73
N PHE A 61 12.33 4.20 12.54
CA PHE A 61 11.72 3.90 11.24
C PHE A 61 12.51 2.88 10.42
N ASP A 62 13.64 2.38 10.94
CA ASP A 62 14.59 1.52 10.22
C ASP A 62 13.90 0.35 9.51
N LYS A 63 12.94 -0.30 10.19
CA LYS A 63 12.17 -1.40 9.60
C LYS A 63 11.35 -0.95 8.38
N ILE A 64 10.58 0.13 8.52
CA ILE A 64 9.75 0.65 7.42
C ILE A 64 10.65 1.12 6.27
N GLN A 65 11.78 1.73 6.59
CA GLN A 65 12.76 2.15 5.61
C GLN A 65 13.27 0.96 4.79
N THR A 66 13.74 -0.10 5.44
CA THR A 66 14.23 -1.30 4.75
C THR A 66 13.15 -1.99 3.93
N GLU A 67 11.90 -2.06 4.42
CA GLU A 67 10.76 -2.60 3.65
C GLU A 67 10.49 -1.79 2.38
N ILE A 68 10.53 -0.45 2.46
CA ILE A 68 10.35 0.42 1.30
C ILE A 68 11.52 0.30 0.34
N GLU A 69 12.76 0.28 0.82
CA GLU A 69 13.97 0.11 0.00
C GLU A 69 13.90 -1.19 -0.79
N THR A 70 13.62 -2.32 -0.12
CA THR A 70 13.46 -3.63 -0.76
C THR A 70 12.32 -3.64 -1.79
N PHE A 71 11.20 -2.99 -1.47
CA PHE A 71 10.09 -2.89 -2.40
C PHE A 71 10.47 -2.10 -3.65
N VAL A 72 11.12 -0.94 -3.51
CA VAL A 72 11.56 -0.14 -4.65
C VAL A 72 12.60 -0.87 -5.48
N GLU A 73 13.56 -1.58 -4.85
CA GLU A 73 14.52 -2.42 -5.55
C GLU A 73 13.82 -3.49 -6.39
N SER A 74 12.77 -4.15 -5.87
CA SER A 74 12.00 -5.13 -6.64
C SER A 74 11.34 -4.53 -7.88
N LEU A 75 10.88 -3.28 -7.83
CA LEU A 75 10.28 -2.59 -8.98
C LEU A 75 11.29 -2.22 -10.06
N LEU A 76 12.56 -2.05 -9.71
CA LEU A 76 13.62 -1.67 -10.64
C LEU A 76 14.27 -2.87 -11.34
N LEU A 77 14.11 -4.07 -10.77
CA LEU A 77 14.74 -5.30 -11.24
C LEU A 77 13.83 -6.18 -12.11
N ASP A 78 12.53 -5.86 -12.16
CA ASP A 78 11.50 -6.46 -13.04
C ASP A 78 11.29 -5.63 -14.32
#